data_AF-G5IF44-F1
#
_entry.id   AF-G5IF44-F1
#
_cell.length_a   1.000
_cell.length_b   1.000
_cell.length_c   1.000
_cell.angle_alpha   90.00
_cell.angle_beta   90.00
_cell.angle_gamma   90.00
#
_symmetry.space_group_name_H-M   'P 1'
#
loop_
_entity.id
_entity.type
_entity.pdbx_description
1 polymer ?
#
loop_
_entity_poly.entity_id
_entity_poly.type
_entity_poly.pdbx_seq_one_letter_code
_entity_poly.pdbx_strand_id
1 'polypeptide(L)'
;MIVHQVYAMIYEEEVKNVFVCDNYEMANYLARATYGDDAFSVDCLQYPCQIGDKYIDNRFYKSDGTTLIEYVPTQEQQVEQLNRANVALQDELTNSQLALTELYEGLGV
;
A
#
# COMPACT_ATOMS: atom_id res chain seq x y z
N MET A 1 -0.37 -6.86 21.00
CA MET A 1 0.70 -7.06 20.01
C MET A 1 0.98 -5.70 19.41
N ILE A 2 2.15 -5.12 19.66
CA ILE A 2 2.57 -3.88 19.00
C ILE A 2 3.23 -4.32 17.70
N VAL A 3 2.66 -3.91 16.57
CA VAL A 3 3.20 -4.26 15.25
C VAL A 3 4.27 -3.22 14.93
N HIS A 4 5.51 -3.69 14.83
CA HIS A 4 6.61 -2.87 14.35
C HIS A 4 6.32 -2.43 12.91
N GLN A 5 6.46 -1.13 12.64
CA GLN A 5 6.26 -0.52 11.32
C GLN A 5 7.61 -0.04 10.77
N VAL A 6 7.70 0.05 9.44
CA VAL A 6 8.92 0.52 8.77
C VAL A 6 8.72 1.97 8.35
N TYR A 7 9.65 2.83 8.75
CA TYR A 7 9.63 4.25 8.47
C TYR A 7 10.89 4.67 7.69
N ALA A 8 10.71 5.56 6.73
CA ALA A 8 11.77 6.27 6.04
C ALA A 8 12.00 7.63 6.73
N MET A 9 13.24 7.94 7.10
CA MET A 9 13.67 9.25 7.56
C MET A 9 13.99 10.14 6.36
N ILE A 10 13.36 11.31 6.31
CA ILE A 10 13.40 12.23 5.18
C ILE A 10 13.98 13.56 5.64
N TYR A 11 14.94 14.05 4.88
CA TYR A 11 15.57 15.35 5.08
C TYR A 11 15.99 15.91 3.73
N GLU A 12 15.67 17.18 3.46
CA GLU A 12 15.93 17.83 2.15
C GLU A 12 15.39 17.03 0.95
N GLU A 13 14.15 16.53 1.05
CA GLU A 13 13.48 15.73 0.01
C GLU A 13 14.20 14.40 -0.33
N GLU A 14 15.13 13.95 0.51
CA GLU A 14 15.88 12.72 0.30
C GLU A 14 15.67 11.76 1.48
N VAL A 15 15.49 10.48 1.15
CA VAL A 15 15.43 9.38 2.12
C VAL A 15 16.83 9.13 2.65
N LYS A 16 17.11 9.59 3.87
CA LYS A 16 18.41 9.42 4.51
C LYS A 16 18.57 8.07 5.20
N ASN A 17 17.49 7.48 5.67
CA ASN A 17 17.51 6.17 6.30
C ASN A 17 16.15 5.48 6.23
N VAL A 18 16.14 4.15 6.37
CA VAL A 18 14.93 3.34 6.52
C VAL A 18 15.11 2.44 7.73
N PHE A 19 14.18 2.50 8.68
CA PHE A 19 14.30 1.82 9.98
C PHE A 19 12.95 1.35 10.50
N VAL A 20 13.00 0.46 11.47
CA VAL A 20 11.80 -0.11 12.10
C VAL A 20 11.51 0.62 13.40
N CYS A 21 10.26 1.03 13.62
CA CYS A 21 9.82 1.71 14.83
C CYS A 21 8.40 1.28 15.24
N ASP A 22 8.05 1.52 16.50
CA ASP A 22 6.77 1.10 17.09
C ASP A 22 5.65 2.10 16.85
N ASN A 23 5.99 3.38 16.67
CA ASN A 23 5.03 4.45 16.46
C ASN A 23 5.66 5.65 15.72
N TYR A 24 4.78 6.47 15.13
CA TYR A 24 5.14 7.65 14.35
C TYR A 24 5.85 8.74 15.16
N GLU A 25 5.42 9.00 16.40
CA GLU A 25 6.02 10.05 17.25
C GLU A 25 7.49 9.77 17.56
N MET A 26 7.81 8.53 17.93
CA MET A 26 9.17 8.08 18.18
C MET A 26 10.00 8.11 16.88
N ALA A 27 9.41 7.69 15.77
CA ALA A 27 10.08 7.73 14.48
C ALA A 27 10.48 9.16 14.07
N ASN A 28 9.58 10.12 14.26
CA ASN A 28 9.84 11.54 14.01
C ASN A 28 10.88 12.11 14.96
N TYR A 29 10.79 11.77 16.25
CA TYR A 29 11.75 12.19 17.24
C TYR A 29 13.17 11.73 16.86
N LEU A 30 13.32 10.47 16.44
CA LEU A 30 14.59 9.92 15.99
C LEU A 30 15.08 10.57 14.69
N ALA A 31 14.19 10.85 13.73
CA ALA A 31 14.55 11.56 12.50
C ALA A 31 15.12 12.95 12.83
N ARG A 32 14.43 13.72 13.69
CA ARG A 32 14.89 15.06 14.10
C ARG A 32 16.18 15.03 14.89
N ALA A 33 16.31 14.09 15.82
CA ALA A 33 17.52 13.92 16.61
C ALA A 33 18.74 13.53 15.75
N THR A 34 18.53 12.86 14.61
CA THR A 34 19.62 12.37 13.75
C THR A 34 20.00 13.37 12.65
N TYR A 35 19.01 13.97 11.99
CA TYR A 35 19.22 14.76 10.77
C TYR A 35 18.88 16.26 10.93
N GLY A 36 18.29 16.67 12.05
CA GLY A 36 17.96 18.07 12.34
C GLY A 36 16.47 18.32 12.51
N ASP A 37 16.09 19.49 13.04
CA ASP A 37 14.70 19.78 13.44
C ASP A 37 13.68 19.71 12.30
N ASP A 38 14.12 19.94 11.05
CA ASP A 38 13.28 19.86 9.85
C ASP A 38 13.11 18.43 9.30
N ALA A 39 13.84 17.45 9.85
CA ALA A 39 13.71 16.06 9.44
C ALA A 39 12.41 15.43 9.97
N PHE A 40 11.83 14.54 9.18
CA PHE A 40 10.61 13.83 9.56
C PHE A 40 10.66 12.38 9.07
N SER A 41 9.79 11.55 9.62
CA SER A 41 9.64 10.15 9.25
C SER A 41 8.32 9.92 8.52
N VAL A 42 8.31 9.04 7.52
CA VAL A 42 7.12 8.63 6.77
C VAL A 42 7.05 7.11 6.73
N ASP A 43 5.85 6.56 6.90
CA ASP A 43 5.63 5.12 6.76
C ASP A 43 5.94 4.67 5.34
N CYS A 44 6.81 3.67 5.21
CA CYS A 44 7.20 3.09 3.94
C CYS A 44 7.04 1.57 3.91
N LEU A 45 6.22 0.98 4.79
CA LEU A 45 6.02 -0.47 4.88
C LEU A 45 5.61 -1.09 3.52
N GLN A 46 4.82 -0.35 2.75
CA GLN A 46 4.28 -0.76 1.44
C GLN A 46 4.98 -0.06 0.27
N TYR A 47 6.05 0.70 0.52
CA TYR A 47 6.83 1.39 -0.51
C TYR A 47 8.27 0.89 -0.48
N PRO A 48 8.77 0.21 -1.53
CA PRO A 48 10.15 -0.28 -1.59
C PRO A 48 11.16 0.87 -1.85
N CYS A 49 11.17 1.85 -0.96
CA CYS A 49 12.15 2.94 -0.95
C CYS A 49 13.47 2.48 -0.34
N GLN A 50 14.56 3.09 -0.80
CA GLN A 50 15.93 2.84 -0.37
C GLN A 50 16.60 4.14 0.02
N ILE A 51 17.75 4.05 0.70
CA ILE A 51 18.55 5.23 1.05
C ILE A 51 18.99 5.92 -0.24
N GLY A 52 18.79 7.24 -0.32
CA GLY A 52 19.05 8.07 -1.50
C GLY A 52 17.88 8.17 -2.48
N ASP A 53 16.77 7.49 -2.24
CA ASP A 53 15.51 7.75 -2.95
C ASP A 53 14.95 9.13 -2.56
N LYS A 54 14.15 9.74 -3.43
CA LYS A 54 13.60 11.08 -3.20
C LYS A 54 12.17 11.02 -2.67
N TYR A 55 11.79 12.00 -1.88
CA TYR A 55 10.42 12.17 -1.41
C TYR A 55 9.93 13.57 -1.75
N ILE A 56 9.04 13.64 -2.74
CA ILE A 56 8.54 14.88 -3.34
C ILE A 56 7.01 14.79 -3.36
N ASP A 57 6.30 15.86 -2.98
CA ASP A 57 4.83 15.93 -3.02
C ASP A 57 4.11 14.74 -2.36
N ASN A 58 4.58 14.31 -1.19
CA ASN A 58 4.08 13.14 -0.46
C ASN A 58 4.20 11.79 -1.19
N ARG A 59 5.16 11.66 -2.11
CA ARG A 59 5.40 10.44 -2.86
C ARG A 59 6.88 10.07 -2.88
N PHE A 60 7.13 8.77 -2.85
CA PHE A 60 8.48 8.21 -3.00
C PHE A 60 8.83 8.10 -4.48
N TYR A 61 10.00 8.60 -4.84
CA TYR A 61 10.63 8.50 -6.15
C TYR A 61 11.97 7.80 -6.00
N LYS A 62 12.44 7.13 -7.05
CA LYS A 62 13.82 6.64 -7.08
C LYS A 62 14.82 7.79 -7.02
N SER A 63 16.09 7.48 -6.76
CA SER A 63 17.20 8.43 -6.77
C SER A 63 17.27 9.35 -8.00
N ASP A 64 16.69 8.94 -9.14
CA ASP A 64 16.56 9.79 -10.34
C ASP A 64 15.61 10.99 -10.13
N GLY A 65 14.61 10.86 -9.25
CA GLY A 65 13.59 11.89 -8.98
C GLY A 65 12.39 11.88 -9.93
N THR A 66 12.37 11.01 -10.94
CA THR A 66 11.28 10.91 -11.93
C THR A 66 10.52 9.59 -11.82
N THR A 67 11.22 8.48 -11.54
CA THR A 67 10.58 7.16 -11.41
C THR A 67 9.82 7.07 -10.08
N LEU A 68 8.49 6.98 -10.15
CA LEU A 68 7.63 6.82 -8.99
C LEU A 68 7.80 5.40 -8.39
N ILE A 69 7.91 5.32 -7.06
CA ILE A 69 7.86 4.06 -6.34
C ILE A 69 6.40 3.73 -6.08
N GLU A 70 5.92 2.69 -6.77
CA GLU A 70 4.54 2.25 -6.62
C GLU A 70 4.30 1.56 -5.28
N TYR A 71 3.08 1.72 -4.80
CA TYR A 71 2.57 1.05 -3.62
C TYR A 71 2.48 -0.46 -3.89
N VAL A 72 3.12 -1.27 -3.04
CA VAL A 72 3.05 -2.72 -3.08
C VAL A 72 2.03 -3.19 -2.03
N PRO A 73 0.85 -3.66 -2.45
CA PRO A 73 -0.16 -4.14 -1.52
C PRO A 73 0.34 -5.38 -0.76
N THR A 74 0.00 -5.46 0.53
CA THR A 74 0.35 -6.61 1.36
C THR A 74 -0.37 -7.87 0.86
N GLN A 75 0.17 -9.06 1.16
CA GLN A 75 -0.49 -10.33 0.79
C GLN A 75 -1.92 -10.42 1.34
N GLU A 76 -2.17 -9.94 2.56
CA GLU A 76 -3.53 -9.94 3.13
C GLU A 76 -4.48 -9.05 2.34
N GLN A 77 -4.05 -7.86 1.93
CA GLN A 77 -4.85 -6.98 1.06
C GLN A 77 -5.11 -7.63 -0.30
N GLN A 78 -4.12 -8.30 -0.89
CA GLN A 78 -4.31 -9.03 -2.15
C GLN A 78 -5.33 -10.17 -2.00
N VAL A 79 -5.27 -10.93 -0.90
CA VAL A 79 -6.22 -12.01 -0.62
C VAL A 79 -7.62 -11.46 -0.38
N GLU A 80 -7.77 -10.35 0.33
CA GLU A 80 -9.07 -9.72 0.54
C GLU A 80 -9.66 -9.21 -0.79
N GLN A 81 -8.84 -8.59 -1.63
CA GLN A 81 -9.25 -8.12 -2.95
C GLN A 81 -9.64 -9.28 -3.87
N LEU A 82 -8.89 -10.38 -3.82
CA LEU A 82 -9.17 -11.60 -4.57
C LEU A 82 -10.46 -12.29 -4.08
N ASN A 83 -10.70 -12.32 -2.77
CA ASN A 83 -11.94 -12.84 -2.20
C ASN A 83 -13.15 -12.01 -2.63
N ARG A 84 -13.05 -10.68 -2.61
CA ARG A 84 -14.13 -9.81 -3.12
C ARG A 84 -14.41 -10.05 -4.60
N ALA A 85 -13.36 -10.19 -5.41
CA ALA A 85 -13.51 -10.49 -6.84
C ALA A 85 -14.17 -11.86 -7.07
N ASN A 86 -13.78 -12.89 -6.31
CA ASN A 86 -14.39 -14.22 -6.40
C ASN A 86 -15.88 -14.21 -6.00
N VAL A 87 -16.26 -13.49 -4.95
CA VAL A 87 -17.66 -13.35 -4.55
C VAL A 87 -18.46 -12.66 -5.67
N ALA A 88 -17.97 -11.54 -6.20
CA ALA A 88 -18.64 -10.84 -7.29
C ALA A 88 -18.82 -11.72 -8.54
N LEU A 89 -17.79 -12.50 -8.91
CA LEU A 89 -17.87 -13.44 -10.04
C LEU A 89 -18.85 -14.59 -9.78
N GLN A 90 -18.93 -15.10 -8.54
CA GLN A 90 -19.90 -16.12 -8.17
C GLN A 90 -21.34 -15.60 -8.24
N ASP A 91 -21.56 -14.35 -7.82
CA ASP A 91 -22.87 -13.70 -7.91
C ASP A 91 -23.27 -13.51 -9.39
N GLU A 92 -22.36 -13.07 -10.25
CA GLU A 92 -22.60 -12.91 -11.69
C GLU A 92 -22.87 -14.26 -12.38
N LEU A 93 -22.14 -15.30 -12.01
CA LEU A 93 -22.36 -16.66 -12.49
C LEU A 93 -23.73 -17.19 -12.06
N THR A 94 -24.11 -16.98 -10.80
CA THR A 94 -25.41 -17.40 -10.25
C THR A 94 -26.56 -16.66 -10.94
N ASN A 95 -26.43 -15.35 -11.13
CA ASN A 95 -27.42 -14.55 -11.86
C ASN A 95 -27.56 -15.02 -13.32
N SER A 96 -26.45 -15.34 -13.99
CA SER A 96 -26.48 -15.86 -15.36
C SER A 96 -27.13 -17.24 -15.44
N GLN A 97 -26.89 -18.10 -14.45
CA GLN A 97 -27.53 -19.42 -14.36
C GLN A 97 -29.04 -19.30 -14.11
N LEU A 98 -29.47 -18.41 -13.22
CA LEU A 98 -30.89 -18.13 -12.97
C LEU A 98 -31.59 -17.61 -14.23
N ALA A 99 -31.01 -16.61 -14.91
CA ALA A 99 -31.56 -16.09 -16.16
C ALA A 99 -31.65 -17.17 -17.25
N LEU A 100 -30.68 -18.07 -17.33
CA LEU A 100 -30.70 -19.19 -18.27
C LEU A 100 -31.84 -20.18 -17.94
N THR A 101 -32.02 -20.51 -16.66
CA THR A 101 -33.13 -21.37 -16.21
C THR A 101 -34.49 -20.74 -16.52
N GLU A 102 -34.66 -19.45 -16.28
CA GLU A 102 -35.89 -18.71 -16.60
C GLU A 102 -36.19 -18.75 -18.11
N LEU A 103 -35.18 -18.65 -18.97
CA LEU A 103 -35.35 -18.77 -20.43
C LEU A 103 -35.77 -20.19 -20.85
N TYR A 104 -35.19 -21.23 -20.24
CA TYR A 104 -35.57 -22.61 -20.55
C TYR A 104 -36.95 -22.97 -20.01
N GLU A 105 -37.34 -22.47 -18.83
CA GLU A 105 -38.69 -22.64 -18.28
C GLU A 105 -39.72 -21.85 -19.11
N GLY A 106 -39.37 -20.66 -19.62
CA GLY A 106 -40.21 -19.87 -20.52
C GLY A 106 -40.40 -20.46 -21.91
N LEU A 107 -39.50 -21.37 -22.34
CA LEU A 107 -39.63 -22.17 -23.57
C LEU A 107 -40.30 -23.54 -23.32
N GLY A 108 -40.59 -23.87 -22.06
CA GLY A 108 -41.09 -25.14 -21.59
C GLY A 108 -42.58 -25.18 -21.26
N VAL A 109 -43.44 -24.47 -22.01
CA VAL A 109 -44.86 -24.80 -22.29
C VAL A 109 -45.22 -24.27 -23.67
#